data_AF-A0A9W5KQE9-F1
#
_entry.id   AF-A0A9W5KQE9-F1
#
_cell.length_a   1.000
_cell.length_b   1.000
_cell.length_c   1.000
_cell.angle_alpha   90.00
_cell.angle_beta   90.00
_cell.angle_gamma   90.00
#
_symmetry.space_group_name_H-M   'P 1'
#
loop_
_entity.id
_entity.type
_entity.pdbx_description
1 polymer ?
#
loop_
_entity_poly.entity_id
_entity_poly.type
_entity_poly.pdbx_seq_one_letter_code
_entity_poly.pdbx_strand_id
1 'polypeptide(L)' 'MEDLHAKVDSLKEEQKEIRRDNRNLDTRITINEKDISTINEQLGKIHLNTTWILRIVIGTIVTGVLGVLFKGGI' A
#
# COMPACT_ATOMS: atom_id res chain seq x y z
N MET A 1 22.58 -48.02 -13.62
CA MET A 1 21.19 -47.71 -14.06
C MET A 1 20.30 -47.40 -12.86
N GLU A 2 20.35 -48.20 -11.80
CA GLU A 2 19.58 -47.97 -10.56
C GLU A 2 19.83 -46.60 -9.89
N ASP A 3 21.08 -46.17 -9.77
CA ASP A 3 21.43 -44.83 -9.24
C ASP A 3 20.87 -43.67 -10.07
N LEU A 4 20.77 -43.85 -11.40
CA LEU A 4 20.19 -42.85 -12.30
C LEU A 4 18.69 -42.73 -12.07
N HIS A 5 17.98 -43.85 -11.85
CA HIS A 5 16.57 -43.84 -11.52
C HIS A 5 16.31 -43.18 -10.17
N ALA A 6 17.09 -43.52 -9.15
CA ALA A 6 16.99 -42.89 -7.82
C ALA A 6 17.19 -41.36 -7.89
N LYS A 7 18.16 -40.89 -8.69
CA LYS A 7 18.42 -39.46 -8.87
C LYS A 7 17.32 -38.75 -9.67
N VAL A 8 16.69 -39.42 -10.63
CA VAL A 8 15.55 -38.88 -11.36
C VAL A 8 14.33 -38.73 -10.43
N ASP A 9 14.12 -39.69 -9.54
CA ASP A 9 13.01 -39.63 -8.60
C ASP A 9 13.20 -38.55 -7.54
N SER A 10 14.43 -38.37 -7.02
CA SER A 10 14.72 -37.25 -6.09
C SER A 10 14.51 -35.89 -6.75
N LEU A 11 14.94 -35.72 -8.01
CA LEU A 11 14.73 -34.47 -8.76
C LEU A 11 13.24 -34.20 -9.03
N LYS A 12 12.42 -35.22 -9.21
CA LYS A 12 10.96 -35.05 -9.34
C LYS A 12 10.32 -34.58 -8.04
N GLU A 13 10.78 -35.10 -6.91
CA GLU A 13 10.31 -34.66 -5.59
C GLU A 13 10.68 -33.19 -5.33
N GLU A 14 11.94 -32.82 -5.58
CA GLU A 14 12.39 -31.43 -5.49
C GLU A 14 11.60 -30.51 -6.43
N GLN A 15 11.37 -30.92 -7.69
CA GLN A 15 10.53 -30.14 -8.61
C GLN A 15 9.09 -29.96 -8.10
N LYS A 16 8.52 -30.98 -7.45
CA LYS A 16 7.18 -30.90 -6.89
C LYS A 16 7.12 -29.91 -5.73
N GLU A 17 8.15 -29.89 -4.89
CA GLU A 17 8.30 -28.94 -3.79
C GLU A 17 8.46 -27.51 -4.32
N ILE A 18 9.35 -27.29 -5.29
CA ILE A 18 9.55 -25.98 -5.94
C ILE A 18 8.24 -25.47 -6.55
N ARG A 19 7.45 -26.34 -7.21
CA ARG A 19 6.15 -25.95 -7.77
C ARG A 19 5.14 -25.56 -6.70
N ARG A 20 5.18 -26.21 -5.54
CA ARG A 20 4.32 -25.87 -4.40
C ARG A 20 4.69 -24.50 -3.83
N ASP A 21 5.98 -24.26 -3.62
CA ASP A 21 6.49 -22.99 -3.09
C ASP A 21 6.21 -21.84 -4.05
N ASN A 22 6.38 -22.06 -5.36
CA ASN A 22 6.04 -21.07 -6.36
C ASN A 22 4.56 -20.69 -6.32
N ARG A 23 3.65 -21.66 -6.14
CA ARG A 23 2.21 -21.38 -5.99
C ARG A 23 1.88 -20.60 -4.70
N ASN A 24 2.60 -20.89 -3.62
CA ASN A 24 2.47 -20.13 -2.37
C ASN A 24 2.96 -18.69 -2.55
N LEU A 25 4.08 -18.49 -3.25
CA LEU A 25 4.61 -17.17 -3.57
C LEU A 25 3.65 -16.37 -4.45
N ASP A 26 3.12 -16.99 -5.50
CA ASP A 26 2.12 -16.39 -6.39
C ASP A 26 0.88 -15.89 -5.62
N THR A 27 0.36 -16.73 -4.71
CA THR A 27 -0.76 -16.35 -3.83
C THR A 27 -0.43 -15.13 -2.96
N ARG A 28 0.78 -15.10 -2.38
CA ARG A 28 1.24 -13.97 -1.56
C ARG A 28 1.45 -12.70 -2.40
N ILE A 29 1.94 -12.83 -3.63
CA ILE A 29 2.10 -11.72 -4.57
C ILE A 29 0.74 -11.12 -4.91
N THR A 30 -0.26 -11.95 -5.27
CA THR A 30 -1.63 -11.47 -5.55
C THR A 30 -2.25 -10.75 -4.36
N ILE A 31 -2.05 -11.27 -3.14
CA ILE A 31 -2.53 -10.61 -1.91
C ILE A 31 -1.81 -9.26 -1.73
N ASN A 32 -0.48 -9.23 -1.87
CA ASN A 32 0.30 -8.01 -1.74
C ASN A 32 -0.09 -6.94 -2.78
N GLU A 33 -0.35 -7.33 -4.04
CA GLU A 33 -0.84 -6.41 -5.08
C GLU A 33 -2.18 -5.78 -4.68
N LYS A 34 -3.09 -6.58 -4.11
CA LYS A 34 -4.38 -6.09 -3.61
C LYS A 34 -4.20 -5.16 -2.41
N ASP A 35 -3.31 -5.48 -1.49
CA ASP A 35 -3.02 -4.65 -0.33
C ASP A 35 -2.41 -3.30 -0.76
N ILE A 36 -1.47 -3.31 -1.72
CA ILE A 36 -0.90 -2.09 -2.31
C ILE A 36 -1.99 -1.23 -2.95
N SER A 37 -2.92 -1.84 -3.71
CA SER A 37 -4.04 -1.12 -4.31
C SER A 37 -4.93 -0.44 -3.26
N THR A 38 -5.22 -1.16 -2.17
CA THR A 38 -6.02 -0.65 -1.04
C THR A 38 -5.31 0.50 -0.32
N ILE A 39 -4.00 0.36 -0.07
CA ILE A 39 -3.16 1.42 0.52
C ILE A 39 -3.20 2.68 -0.35
N ASN A 40 -3.09 2.52 -1.67
CA ASN A 40 -3.12 3.67 -2.58
C ASN A 40 -4.47 4.41 -2.54
N GLU A 41 -5.59 3.69 -2.47
CA GLU A 41 -6.92 4.30 -2.32
C GLU A 41 -7.05 5.06 -0.98
N GLN A 42 -6.59 4.45 0.12
CA GLN A 42 -6.59 5.09 1.43
C GLN A 42 -5.71 6.35 1.46
N LEU A 43 -4.52 6.29 0.84
CA LEU A 43 -3.65 7.45 0.68
C LEU A 43 -4.34 8.58 -0.10
N GLY A 44 -5.07 8.26 -1.16
CA GLY A 44 -5.86 9.24 -1.90
C GLY A 44 -6.92 9.93 -1.04
N LYS A 45 -7.64 9.16 -0.21
CA LYS A 45 -8.63 9.71 0.75
C LYS A 45 -7.96 10.60 1.80
N ILE A 46 -6.81 10.17 2.34
CA ILE A 46 -6.02 10.98 3.28
C ILE A 46 -5.59 12.28 2.63
N HIS A 47 -5.06 12.23 1.40
CA HIS A 47 -4.61 13.41 0.66
C HIS A 47 -5.74 14.41 0.41
N LEU A 48 -6.94 13.92 0.07
CA LEU A 48 -8.11 14.77 -0.07
C LEU A 48 -8.43 15.47 1.27
N ASN A 49 -8.53 14.70 2.36
CA ASN A 49 -8.85 15.22 3.68
C ASN A 49 -7.81 16.25 4.15
N THR A 50 -6.50 15.98 3.99
CA THR A 50 -5.45 16.92 4.38
C THR A 50 -5.48 18.20 3.55
N THR A 51 -5.80 18.12 2.25
CA THR A 51 -6.00 19.30 1.40
C THR A 51 -7.19 20.15 1.87
N TRP A 52 -8.30 19.54 2.27
CA TRP A 52 -9.45 20.26 2.83
C TRP A 52 -9.13 20.91 4.18
N ILE A 53 -8.43 20.19 5.07
CA ILE A 53 -7.98 20.72 6.36
C ILE A 53 -7.09 21.95 6.15
N LEU A 54 -6.13 21.89 5.22
CA LEU A 54 -5.25 23.02 4.90
C LEU A 54 -6.05 24.28 4.50
N ARG A 55 -7.08 24.12 3.65
CA ARG A 55 -7.94 25.24 3.25
C ARG A 55 -8.69 25.85 4.43
N ILE A 56 -9.22 25.02 5.34
CA ILE A 56 -9.94 25.49 6.54
C ILE A 56 -9.00 26.24 7.47
N VAL A 57 -7.78 25.73 7.70
CA VAL A 57 -6.78 26.38 8.54
C VAL A 57 -6.42 27.75 7.98
N ILE A 58 -6.11 27.84 6.68
CA ILE A 58 -5.81 29.13 6.02
C ILE A 58 -7.01 30.07 6.10
N GLY A 59 -8.23 29.58 5.82
CA GLY A 59 -9.45 30.38 5.92
C GLY A 59 -9.66 30.96 7.32
N THR A 60 -9.51 30.13 8.35
CA THR A 60 -9.64 30.56 9.74
C THR A 60 -8.61 31.63 10.11
N ILE A 61 -7.35 31.46 9.68
CA ILE A 61 -6.29 32.44 9.92
C ILE A 61 -6.60 33.76 9.21
N VAL A 62 -6.94 33.72 7.93
CA VAL A 62 -7.26 34.92 7.13
C VAL A 62 -8.47 35.66 7.71
N THR A 63 -9.56 34.95 8.00
CA THR A 63 -10.75 35.55 8.60
C THR A 63 -10.47 36.10 10.00
N GLY A 64 -9.63 35.43 10.80
CA GLY A 64 -9.20 35.93 12.10
C GLY A 64 -8.45 37.25 12.01
N VAL A 65 -7.47 37.34 11.09
CA VAL A 65 -6.70 38.57 10.85
C VAL A 65 -7.59 39.69 10.32
N LEU A 66 -8.42 39.42 9.30
CA LEU A 66 -9.34 40.41 8.74
C LEU A 66 -10.36 40.90 9.79
N GLY A 67 -10.86 40.00 10.65
CA GLY A 67 -11.80 40.36 11.71
C GLY A 67 -11.18 41.31 12.75
N VAL A 68 -9.90 41.15 13.06
CA VAL A 68 -9.14 42.06 13.92
C VAL A 68 -8.98 43.43 13.25
N LEU A 69 -8.56 43.46 11.98
CA LEU A 69 -8.40 44.70 11.20
C LEU A 69 -9.72 45.48 11.05
N PHE A 70 -10.83 44.81 10.73
CA PHE A 70 -12.13 45.48 10.57
C PHE A 70 -12.73 46.01 11.88
N LYS A 71 -12.37 45.43 13.04
CA LYS A 71 -12.85 45.89 14.35
C LYS A 71 -11.96 46.97 14.99
N GLY A 72 -10.95 47.46 14.26
CA GLY A 72 -9.98 48.43 14.81
C GLY A 72 -9.08 47.83 15.88
N GLY A 73 -8.86 46.51 15.84
CA GLY A 73 -7.86 45.84 16.65
C GLY A 73 -6.48 46.05 16.04
N ILE A 74 -5.71 46.94 16.66
CA ILE A 74 -4.60 47.72 16.07
C ILE A 74 -5.12 48.80 15.11
#